data_AF-A0A9D5PK77-F1
#
_entry.id   AF-A0A9D5PK77-F1
#
_cell.length_a   1.000
_cell.length_b   1.000
_cell.length_c   1.000
_cell.angle_alpha   90.00
_cell.angle_beta   90.00
_cell.angle_gamma   90.00
#
_symmetry.space_group_name_H-M   'P 1'
#
loop_
_entity.id
_entity.type
_entity.pdbx_description
1 polymer ?
#
loop_
_entity_poly.entity_id
_entity_poly.type
_entity_poly.pdbx_seq_one_letter_code
_entity_poly.pdbx_strand_id
1 'polypeptide(L)'
;MDIQHFTGNGNQRFPLTTETLATLQQQIMLLQAFGYIAGSRYIVRQSTATTDGCIFIDGEILTLQGAPDDFINIVVADETLAIAGQFSGTVRTRRTAVYSATMANGGYIAADFQTLASADNTLVMSNAALSAALTEARRHVVPTGTIVMWSGAVADIPDGWALCDGTGGTPDLRGRFIVGAAHDDGDGGSGYAVGATGGEPSVTLKVSQIPEHTHIYAGDDELTRVAEAEIAEAEVGEINVASIASLPHTSYWVDKFNTTPTGGSQPHENRPPYFALAYIMKTI
;
A
#
# COMPACT_ATOMS: atom_id res chain seq x y z
N MET A 1 51.40 77.53 21.49
CA MET A 1 50.34 76.52 21.61
C MET A 1 49.25 76.92 20.66
N ASP A 2 48.96 76.12 19.65
CA ASP A 2 47.56 75.87 19.33
C ASP A 2 47.42 74.52 18.62
N ILE A 3 46.43 73.76 19.07
CA ILE A 3 46.22 72.34 18.80
C ILE A 3 45.48 72.20 17.47
N GLN A 4 45.95 71.28 16.62
CA GLN A 4 45.39 71.03 15.30
C GLN A 4 43.93 70.59 15.37
N HIS A 5 43.03 71.41 14.84
CA HIS A 5 41.67 71.02 14.47
C HIS A 5 41.61 70.78 12.96
N PHE A 6 41.73 69.52 12.57
CA PHE A 6 41.29 69.05 11.26
C PHE A 6 39.76 68.96 11.26
N THR A 7 39.09 70.08 11.01
CA THR A 7 37.64 70.14 10.79
C THR A 7 37.36 70.94 9.52
N GLY A 8 37.47 70.29 8.35
CA GLY A 8 37.02 70.93 7.12
C GLY A 8 37.51 70.29 5.83
N ASN A 9 36.61 69.52 5.22
CA ASN A 9 36.42 69.43 3.76
C ASN A 9 37.47 68.69 2.92
N GLY A 10 37.83 67.47 3.34
CA GLY A 10 38.44 66.46 2.46
C GLY A 10 37.44 65.49 1.79
N ASN A 11 36.13 65.64 2.02
CA ASN A 11 35.13 64.62 1.70
C ASN A 11 34.15 65.04 0.59
N GLN A 12 34.64 65.28 -0.63
CA GLN A 12 33.75 65.50 -1.79
C GLN A 12 34.00 64.58 -3.00
N ARG A 13 34.64 63.43 -2.81
CA ARG A 13 34.71 62.40 -3.86
C ARG A 13 34.59 60.97 -3.31
N PHE A 14 33.53 60.71 -2.55
CA PHE A 14 33.17 59.44 -1.86
C PHE A 14 33.76 59.30 -0.44
N PRO A 15 33.12 59.86 0.59
CA PRO A 15 33.49 59.53 1.96
C PRO A 15 32.98 58.13 2.29
N LEU A 16 33.90 57.20 2.47
CA LEU A 16 33.64 55.91 3.12
C LEU A 16 33.37 56.20 4.61
N THR A 17 32.19 56.72 4.93
CA THR A 17 31.81 57.03 6.31
C THR A 17 31.62 55.72 7.09
N THR A 18 31.78 55.78 8.41
CA THR A 18 31.48 54.65 9.31
C THR A 18 30.06 54.12 9.08
N GLU A 19 29.11 55.00 8.79
CA GLU A 19 27.72 54.66 8.46
C GLU A 19 27.61 53.85 7.15
N THR A 20 28.35 54.25 6.10
CA THR A 20 28.36 53.48 4.84
C THR A 20 29.00 52.11 5.03
N LEU A 21 30.06 51.99 5.83
CA LEU A 21 30.70 50.72 6.16
C LEU A 21 29.79 49.82 7.01
N ALA A 22 29.11 50.37 8.01
CA ALA A 22 28.13 49.66 8.82
C ALA A 22 26.96 49.16 7.96
N THR A 23 26.48 49.98 7.02
CA THR A 23 25.41 49.59 6.10
C THR A 23 25.85 48.44 5.18
N LEU A 24 27.07 48.52 4.63
CA LEU A 24 27.63 47.44 3.81
C LEU A 24 27.79 46.14 4.61
N GLN A 25 28.24 46.23 5.87
CA GLN A 25 28.35 45.08 6.75
C GLN A 25 26.98 44.44 7.04
N GLN A 26 25.95 45.26 7.31
CA GLN A 26 24.57 44.77 7.51
C GLN A 26 24.01 44.09 6.26
N GLN A 27 24.26 44.63 5.07
CA GLN A 27 23.83 44.03 3.81
C GLN A 27 24.51 42.66 3.57
N ILE A 28 25.79 42.53 3.92
CA ILE A 28 26.51 41.25 3.84
C ILE A 28 25.93 40.24 4.83
N MET A 29 25.61 40.66 6.06
CA MET A 29 24.97 39.78 7.04
C MET A 29 23.58 39.32 6.58
N LEU A 30 22.79 40.21 5.97
CA LEU A 30 21.51 39.84 5.37
C LEU A 30 21.70 38.82 4.24
N LEU A 31 22.69 39.02 3.37
CA LEU A 31 23.00 38.09 2.29
C LEU A 31 23.39 36.71 2.84
N GLN A 32 24.17 36.66 3.92
CA GLN A 32 24.55 35.43 4.60
C GLN A 32 23.35 34.71 5.23
N ALA A 33 22.34 35.44 5.72
CA ALA A 33 21.13 34.84 6.26
C ALA A 33 20.35 34.03 5.20
N PHE A 34 20.42 34.41 3.92
CA PHE A 34 19.84 33.59 2.84
C PHE A 34 20.55 32.26 2.65
N GLY A 35 21.79 32.10 3.13
CA GLY A 35 22.50 30.81 3.10
C GLY A 35 21.75 29.71 3.86
N TYR A 36 21.03 30.05 4.93
CA TYR A 36 20.23 29.07 5.68
C TYR A 36 19.12 28.40 4.87
N ILE A 37 18.73 28.94 3.71
CA ILE A 37 17.73 28.33 2.83
C ILE A 37 18.17 26.93 2.39
N ALA A 38 19.48 26.70 2.19
CA ALA A 38 20.03 25.41 1.82
C ALA A 38 20.49 24.56 3.03
N GLY A 39 20.18 25.01 4.26
CA GLY A 39 20.54 24.34 5.51
C GLY A 39 21.71 25.00 6.25
N SER A 40 22.09 24.45 7.39
CA SER A 40 23.13 25.05 8.25
C SER A 40 24.56 24.73 7.80
N ARG A 41 24.76 23.63 7.06
CA ARG A 41 26.09 23.14 6.66
C ARG A 41 26.05 22.45 5.30
N TYR A 42 26.61 23.10 4.29
CA TYR A 42 26.64 22.56 2.93
C TYR A 42 27.78 23.19 2.11
N ILE A 43 28.24 22.48 1.09
CA ILE A 43 29.26 22.95 0.15
C ILE A 43 28.55 23.59 -1.03
N VAL A 44 28.72 24.90 -1.21
CA VAL A 44 28.14 25.69 -2.31
C VAL A 44 28.80 25.33 -3.64
N ARG A 45 30.13 25.14 -3.60
CA ARG A 45 30.94 24.76 -4.77
C ARG A 45 32.11 23.92 -4.29
N GLN A 46 32.26 22.74 -4.87
CA GLN A 46 33.32 21.82 -4.47
C GLN A 46 34.71 22.38 -4.79
N SER A 47 35.67 22.21 -3.88
CA SER A 47 37.07 22.50 -4.14
C SER A 47 37.79 21.29 -4.75
N THR A 48 38.92 21.55 -5.40
CA THR A 48 39.83 20.52 -5.89
C THR A 48 41.22 20.79 -5.33
N ALA A 49 42.20 19.94 -5.65
CA ALA A 49 43.59 20.16 -5.26
C ALA A 49 44.16 21.51 -5.72
N THR A 50 43.63 22.12 -6.78
CA THR A 50 44.17 23.33 -7.41
C THR A 50 43.17 24.47 -7.55
N THR A 51 41.89 24.23 -7.27
CA THR A 51 40.83 25.23 -7.41
C THR A 51 40.02 25.32 -6.13
N ASP A 52 39.99 26.52 -5.56
CA ASP A 52 39.21 26.82 -4.37
C ASP A 52 37.70 26.72 -4.65
N GLY A 53 36.98 26.15 -3.70
CA GLY A 53 35.53 26.04 -3.63
C GLY A 53 34.93 27.05 -2.65
N CYS A 54 33.69 26.80 -2.25
CA CYS A 54 32.91 27.65 -1.36
C CYS A 54 32.02 26.79 -0.47
N ILE A 55 31.99 27.07 0.83
CA ILE A 55 31.24 26.30 1.84
C ILE A 55 30.45 27.26 2.73
N PHE A 56 29.25 26.84 3.15
CA PHE A 56 28.44 27.54 4.14
C PHE A 56 28.44 26.73 5.45
N ILE A 57 28.79 27.40 6.54
CA ILE A 57 28.85 26.81 7.88
C ILE A 57 28.20 27.75 8.87
N ASP A 58 27.11 27.30 9.48
CA ASP A 58 26.46 27.92 10.65
C ASP A 58 26.22 29.44 10.52
N GLY A 59 25.92 29.93 9.30
CA GLY A 59 25.64 31.35 9.04
C GLY A 59 26.75 32.10 8.30
N GLU A 60 27.88 31.47 8.00
CA GLU A 60 29.01 32.11 7.33
C GLU A 60 29.40 31.37 6.05
N ILE A 61 29.67 32.13 4.99
CA ILE A 61 30.27 31.60 3.76
C ILE A 61 31.79 31.73 3.85
N LEU A 62 32.50 30.62 3.69
CA LEU A 62 33.97 30.55 3.69
C LEU A 62 34.49 29.99 2.36
N THR A 63 35.72 30.35 2.03
CA THR A 63 36.47 29.67 0.96
C THR A 63 36.81 28.27 1.40
N LEU A 64 36.62 27.28 0.52
CA LEU A 64 36.99 25.88 0.76
C LEU A 64 38.23 25.54 -0.06
N GLN A 65 39.27 24.99 0.55
CA GLN A 65 40.54 24.68 -0.11
C GLN A 65 40.93 23.20 0.04
N GLY A 66 41.75 22.72 -0.89
CA GLY A 66 42.23 21.34 -0.91
C GLY A 66 41.31 20.38 -1.69
N ALA A 67 41.82 19.18 -1.96
CA ALA A 67 41.01 18.10 -2.51
C ALA A 67 40.12 17.48 -1.41
N PRO A 68 38.97 16.90 -1.75
CA PRO A 68 38.09 16.26 -0.78
C PRO A 68 38.82 15.22 0.07
N ASP A 69 38.57 15.27 1.38
CA ASP A 69 39.18 14.43 2.41
C ASP A 69 38.17 14.23 3.55
N ASP A 70 38.53 13.44 4.57
CA ASP A 70 37.61 13.00 5.64
C ASP A 70 37.07 14.14 6.52
N PHE A 71 37.84 15.22 6.69
CA PHE A 71 37.52 16.32 7.60
C PHE A 71 37.65 17.69 6.93
N ILE A 72 36.94 18.67 7.50
CA ILE A 72 37.04 20.09 7.13
C ILE A 72 37.39 20.88 8.40
N ASN A 73 38.52 21.58 8.35
CA ASN A 73 39.00 22.40 9.47
C ASN A 73 38.95 23.89 9.09
N ILE A 74 38.64 24.76 10.07
CA ILE A 74 38.75 26.20 9.88
C ILE A 74 40.14 26.66 10.30
N VAL A 75 40.87 27.19 9.32
CA VAL A 75 42.21 27.75 9.51
C VAL A 75 42.09 29.28 9.53
N VAL A 76 42.71 29.90 10.53
CA VAL A 76 42.82 31.36 10.66
C VAL A 76 44.26 31.76 10.35
N ALA A 77 44.45 32.61 9.35
CA ALA A 77 45.77 33.05 8.91
C ALA A 77 45.85 34.59 8.88
N ASP A 78 46.95 35.12 9.41
CA ASP A 78 47.28 36.54 9.38
C ASP A 78 48.18 36.85 8.17
N GLU A 79 47.74 37.77 7.31
CA GLU A 79 48.55 38.35 6.25
C GLU A 79 49.27 39.59 6.80
N THR A 80 50.60 39.60 6.66
CA THR A 80 51.44 40.76 6.98
C THR A 80 51.95 41.36 5.67
N LEU A 81 51.74 42.66 5.45
CA LEU A 81 52.39 43.37 4.34
C LEU A 81 53.66 44.04 4.85
N ALA A 82 54.82 43.60 4.33
CA ALA A 82 56.06 44.32 4.50
C ALA A 82 56.17 45.38 3.38
N ILE A 83 55.63 46.58 3.61
CA ILE A 83 55.88 47.73 2.72
C ILE A 83 57.07 48.50 3.27
N ALA A 84 58.22 48.37 2.59
CA ALA A 84 59.41 49.21 2.75
C ALA A 84 59.85 49.50 4.20
N GLY A 85 59.67 48.55 5.13
CA GLY A 85 60.09 48.68 6.52
C GLY A 85 59.27 49.65 7.40
N GLN A 86 58.15 50.20 6.92
CA GLN A 86 57.35 51.17 7.66
C GLN A 86 56.09 50.63 8.33
N PHE A 87 55.63 49.44 7.94
CA PHE A 87 54.53 48.75 8.60
C PHE A 87 54.97 47.35 9.01
N SER A 88 54.87 47.06 10.31
CA SER A 88 55.05 45.72 10.88
C SER A 88 53.84 45.46 11.77
N GLY A 89 52.87 44.75 11.23
CA GLY A 89 51.62 44.40 11.90
C GLY A 89 50.73 43.57 10.99
N THR A 90 49.85 42.76 11.59
CA THR A 90 48.81 42.03 10.86
C THR A 90 47.93 43.03 10.10
N VAL A 91 47.90 42.91 8.78
CA VAL A 91 47.09 43.78 7.91
C VAL A 91 45.72 43.18 7.68
N ARG A 92 45.62 41.85 7.67
CA ARG A 92 44.37 41.14 7.43
C ARG A 92 44.40 39.76 8.08
N THR A 93 43.35 39.41 8.80
CA THR A 93 43.10 38.03 9.24
C THR A 93 42.07 37.39 8.31
N ARG A 94 42.36 36.20 7.77
CA ARG A 94 41.44 35.43 6.92
C ARG A 94 41.10 34.10 7.59
N ARG A 95 39.81 33.75 7.57
CA ARG A 95 39.31 32.42 7.92
C ARG A 95 39.02 31.65 6.63
N THR A 96 39.53 30.42 6.55
CA THR A 96 39.37 29.55 5.38
C THR A 96 39.04 28.15 5.85
N ALA A 97 38.10 27.47 5.18
CA ALA A 97 37.85 26.06 5.38
C ALA A 97 38.82 25.24 4.52
N VAL A 98 39.45 24.22 5.09
CA VAL A 98 40.44 23.40 4.39
C VAL A 98 40.14 21.92 4.64
N TYR A 99 40.11 21.12 3.57
CA TYR A 99 40.04 19.67 3.68
C TYR A 99 41.31 19.10 4.33
N SER A 100 41.16 18.06 5.14
CA SER A 100 42.24 17.47 5.92
C SER A 100 41.95 16.01 6.27
N ALA A 101 42.99 15.17 6.24
CA ALA A 101 42.93 13.78 6.73
C ALA A 101 42.86 13.67 8.26
N THR A 102 43.07 14.78 8.98
CA THR A 102 43.01 14.82 10.45
C THR A 102 42.09 15.94 10.93
N MET A 103 41.20 15.61 11.87
CA MET A 103 40.30 16.57 12.51
C MET A 103 41.06 17.46 13.49
N ALA A 104 40.95 18.77 13.34
CA ALA A 104 41.40 19.75 14.33
C ALA A 104 40.34 19.96 15.41
N ASN A 105 40.70 20.60 16.53
CA ASN A 105 39.72 20.96 17.55
C ASN A 105 38.69 21.95 16.98
N GLY A 106 37.40 21.58 17.01
CA GLY A 106 36.33 22.32 16.35
C GLY A 106 36.26 22.13 14.82
N GLY A 107 36.96 21.14 14.28
CA GLY A 107 36.78 20.67 12.91
C GLY A 107 35.48 19.91 12.71
N TYR A 108 35.11 19.69 11.45
CA TYR A 108 33.87 19.05 11.06
C TYR A 108 34.15 17.79 10.24
N ILE A 109 33.25 16.80 10.31
CA ILE A 109 33.29 15.62 9.43
C ILE A 109 32.84 16.07 8.03
N ALA A 110 33.63 15.78 7.00
CA ALA A 110 33.33 16.23 5.64
C ALA A 110 32.04 15.61 5.09
N ALA A 111 31.78 14.34 5.43
CA ALA A 111 30.59 13.62 5.00
C ALA A 111 29.27 14.19 5.55
N ASP A 112 29.31 15.01 6.60
CA ASP A 112 28.13 15.69 7.14
C ASP A 112 27.68 16.88 6.26
N PHE A 113 28.53 17.34 5.33
CA PHE A 113 28.19 18.41 4.41
C PHE A 113 27.58 17.87 3.12
N GLN A 114 26.40 18.36 2.78
CA GLN A 114 25.83 18.15 1.46
C GLN A 114 26.50 19.07 0.44
N THR A 115 26.89 18.57 -0.72
CA THR A 115 27.39 19.41 -1.82
C THR A 115 26.23 19.80 -2.74
N LEU A 116 26.07 21.10 -3.02
CA LEU A 116 25.16 21.58 -4.04
C LEU A 116 25.68 21.12 -5.41
N ALA A 117 25.08 20.09 -5.98
CA ALA A 117 25.42 19.63 -7.33
C ALA A 117 24.90 20.65 -8.36
N SER A 118 25.77 21.14 -9.24
CA SER A 118 25.46 22.18 -10.22
C SER A 118 24.48 21.76 -11.33
N ALA A 119 24.11 20.48 -11.43
CA ALA A 119 23.07 20.00 -12.34
C ALA A 119 21.65 20.11 -11.75
N ASP A 120 21.55 20.48 -10.47
CA ASP A 120 20.38 20.21 -9.65
C ASP A 120 20.02 21.44 -8.83
N ASN A 121 19.45 22.45 -9.50
CA ASN A 121 18.56 23.41 -8.83
C ASN A 121 17.23 22.72 -8.41
N THR A 122 17.30 21.44 -8.01
CA THR A 122 16.24 20.57 -7.47
C THR A 122 16.28 20.57 -5.94
N LEU A 123 17.20 21.31 -5.32
CA LEU A 123 17.27 21.59 -3.89
C LEU A 123 16.31 22.71 -3.44
N VAL A 124 15.12 22.76 -4.02
CA VAL A 124 13.92 22.93 -3.19
C VAL A 124 13.52 21.52 -2.74
N MET A 125 14.24 21.02 -1.74
CA MET A 125 13.79 19.98 -0.82
C MET A 125 13.25 18.68 -1.44
N SER A 126 14.11 17.74 -1.84
CA SER A 126 13.78 16.34 -1.58
C SER A 126 13.86 16.11 -0.07
N ASN A 127 12.80 16.48 0.65
CA ASN A 127 12.67 16.19 2.07
C ASN A 127 12.67 14.67 2.22
N ALA A 128 13.83 14.08 2.48
CA ALA A 128 14.00 12.63 2.58
C ALA A 128 13.05 12.02 3.63
N ALA A 129 12.74 12.77 4.69
CA ALA A 129 11.74 12.38 5.67
C ALA A 129 10.31 12.38 5.09
N LEU A 130 9.96 13.33 4.21
CA LEU A 130 8.68 13.33 3.49
C LEU A 130 8.60 12.20 2.46
N SER A 131 9.69 11.91 1.75
CA SER A 131 9.77 10.77 0.82
C SER A 131 9.62 9.42 1.54
N ALA A 132 10.29 9.28 2.68
CA ALA A 132 10.16 8.11 3.55
C ALA A 132 8.73 7.99 4.12
N ALA A 133 8.17 9.11 4.62
CA ALA A 133 6.79 9.14 5.13
C ALA A 133 5.76 8.83 4.03
N LEU A 134 5.96 9.31 2.80
CA LEU A 134 5.08 9.01 1.67
C LEU A 134 5.21 7.56 1.23
N THR A 135 6.41 6.99 1.24
CA THR A 135 6.66 5.58 0.95
C THR A 135 5.98 4.69 1.99
N GLU A 136 6.05 5.07 3.26
CA GLU A 136 5.38 4.35 4.35
C GLU A 136 3.86 4.51 4.29
N ALA A 137 3.36 5.73 4.00
CA ALA A 137 1.95 5.98 3.80
C ALA A 137 1.37 5.14 2.65
N ARG A 138 2.11 4.98 1.53
CA ARG A 138 1.70 4.12 0.40
C ARG A 138 1.46 2.66 0.79
N ARG A 139 2.15 2.12 1.79
CA ARG A 139 1.90 0.75 2.30
C ARG A 139 0.53 0.63 2.97
N HIS A 140 -0.03 1.73 3.46
CA HIS A 140 -1.31 1.80 4.13
C HIS A 140 -2.45 2.26 3.19
N VAL A 141 -2.13 2.60 1.94
CA VAL A 141 -3.12 2.98 0.93
C VAL A 141 -3.65 1.72 0.24
N VAL A 142 -4.96 1.66 0.03
CA VAL A 142 -5.61 0.59 -0.73
C VAL A 142 -5.17 0.64 -2.20
N PRO A 143 -4.52 -0.41 -2.74
CA PRO A 143 -4.07 -0.42 -4.13
C PRO A 143 -5.23 -0.37 -5.14
N THR A 144 -4.99 0.23 -6.30
CA THR A 144 -5.88 0.13 -7.47
C THR A 144 -6.13 -1.34 -7.84
N GLY A 145 -7.36 -1.68 -8.21
CA GLY A 145 -7.80 -3.06 -8.44
C GLY A 145 -8.30 -3.78 -7.20
N THR A 146 -8.11 -3.22 -5.99
CA THR A 146 -8.70 -3.80 -4.76
C THR A 146 -10.22 -3.73 -4.82
N ILE A 147 -10.87 -4.85 -4.51
CA ILE A 147 -12.33 -4.96 -4.43
C ILE A 147 -12.75 -5.02 -2.97
N VAL A 148 -13.76 -4.23 -2.60
CA VAL A 148 -14.34 -4.20 -1.25
C VAL A 148 -15.86 -4.30 -1.31
N MET A 149 -16.45 -4.67 -0.17
CA MET A 149 -17.91 -4.63 0.01
C MET A 149 -18.36 -3.20 0.39
N TRP A 150 -19.42 -2.73 -0.24
CA TRP A 150 -20.00 -1.40 -0.07
C TRP A 150 -21.48 -1.50 0.33
N SER A 151 -21.86 -0.82 1.41
CA SER A 151 -23.22 -0.83 1.95
C SER A 151 -24.05 0.40 1.56
N GLY A 152 -23.43 1.43 1.00
CA GLY A 152 -24.14 2.63 0.53
C GLY A 152 -24.87 2.41 -0.79
N ALA A 153 -25.58 3.44 -1.26
CA ALA A 153 -26.23 3.39 -2.56
C ALA A 153 -25.18 3.31 -3.69
N VAL A 154 -25.53 2.63 -4.79
CA VAL A 154 -24.67 2.54 -5.98
C VAL A 154 -24.48 3.91 -6.64
N ALA A 155 -25.46 4.81 -6.52
CA ALA A 155 -25.35 6.18 -7.00
C ALA A 155 -24.36 7.04 -6.19
N ASP A 156 -24.03 6.62 -4.96
CA ASP A 156 -23.16 7.35 -4.02
C ASP A 156 -21.78 6.69 -3.88
N ILE A 157 -21.36 5.90 -4.87
CA ILE A 157 -20.01 5.32 -4.89
C ILE A 157 -18.98 6.46 -4.91
N PRO A 158 -18.02 6.49 -3.96
CA PRO A 158 -17.05 7.58 -3.88
C PRO A 158 -16.14 7.67 -5.11
N ASP A 159 -15.67 8.89 -5.38
CA ASP A 159 -14.68 9.13 -6.44
C ASP A 159 -13.45 8.21 -6.29
N GLY A 160 -13.02 7.68 -7.43
CA GLY A 160 -11.91 6.74 -7.53
C GLY A 160 -12.23 5.31 -7.08
N TRP A 161 -13.51 4.99 -7.01
CA TRP A 161 -14.05 3.64 -6.98
C TRP A 161 -15.06 3.46 -8.12
N ALA A 162 -15.25 2.23 -8.58
CA ALA A 162 -16.24 1.88 -9.59
C ALA A 162 -17.01 0.63 -9.17
N LEU A 163 -18.25 0.48 -9.62
CA LEU A 163 -19.04 -0.72 -9.40
C LEU A 163 -18.41 -1.92 -10.15
N CYS A 164 -18.37 -3.09 -9.52
CA CYS A 164 -17.96 -4.33 -10.17
C CYS A 164 -19.11 -4.89 -11.03
N ASP A 165 -19.34 -4.29 -12.20
CA ASP A 165 -20.43 -4.60 -13.13
C ASP A 165 -19.96 -5.07 -14.52
N GLY A 166 -18.65 -5.26 -14.72
CA GLY A 166 -18.07 -5.67 -16.00
C GLY A 166 -17.66 -4.51 -16.91
N THR A 167 -17.92 -3.26 -16.51
CA THR A 167 -17.56 -2.08 -17.29
C THR A 167 -16.26 -1.44 -16.77
N GLY A 168 -15.59 -0.64 -17.60
CA GLY A 168 -14.40 0.10 -17.17
C GLY A 168 -13.23 -0.78 -16.69
N GLY A 169 -13.19 -2.06 -17.08
CA GLY A 169 -12.19 -3.03 -16.64
C GLY A 169 -12.47 -3.67 -15.28
N THR A 170 -13.62 -3.42 -14.66
CA THR A 170 -14.05 -4.13 -13.45
C THR A 170 -14.58 -5.52 -13.78
N PRO A 171 -14.49 -6.52 -12.89
CA PRO A 171 -15.22 -7.78 -13.05
C PRO A 171 -16.71 -7.58 -12.79
N ASP A 172 -17.59 -8.38 -13.40
CA ASP A 172 -19.02 -8.38 -13.08
C ASP A 172 -19.32 -9.32 -11.90
N LEU A 173 -19.49 -8.74 -10.71
CA LEU A 173 -19.74 -9.46 -9.45
C LEU A 173 -21.20 -9.36 -8.98
N ARG A 174 -22.09 -8.77 -9.78
CA ARG A 174 -23.50 -8.60 -9.40
C ARG A 174 -24.18 -9.96 -9.25
N GLY A 175 -24.82 -10.20 -8.10
CA GLY A 175 -25.52 -11.45 -7.81
C GLY A 175 -24.60 -12.67 -7.64
N ARG A 176 -23.29 -12.47 -7.43
CA ARG A 176 -22.32 -13.56 -7.27
C ARG A 176 -21.91 -13.74 -5.81
N PHE A 177 -21.63 -14.99 -5.46
CA PHE A 177 -20.92 -15.33 -4.23
C PHE A 177 -19.43 -15.50 -4.53
N ILE A 178 -18.57 -14.92 -3.68
CA ILE A 178 -17.13 -14.93 -3.91
C ILE A 178 -16.52 -16.23 -3.39
N VAL A 179 -15.75 -16.89 -4.24
CA VAL A 179 -14.92 -18.05 -3.90
C VAL A 179 -13.45 -17.66 -4.04
N GLY A 180 -12.62 -18.13 -3.11
CA GLY A 180 -11.17 -17.93 -3.19
C GLY A 180 -10.62 -18.61 -4.46
N ALA A 181 -9.85 -17.86 -5.24
CA ALA A 181 -9.11 -18.45 -6.36
C ALA A 181 -8.01 -19.37 -5.81
N ALA A 182 -7.67 -20.40 -6.59
CA ALA A 182 -6.55 -21.28 -6.28
C ALA A 182 -5.24 -20.48 -6.28
N HIS A 183 -4.33 -20.83 -5.38
CA HIS A 183 -2.92 -20.48 -5.54
C HIS A 183 -2.23 -21.63 -6.29
N ASP A 184 -1.38 -21.31 -7.26
CA ASP A 184 -0.54 -22.27 -7.98
C ASP A 184 0.54 -22.86 -7.05
N ASP A 185 0.15 -23.66 -6.07
CA ASP A 185 1.08 -24.24 -5.07
C ASP A 185 1.75 -25.54 -5.55
N GLY A 186 1.63 -25.87 -6.84
CA GLY A 186 2.27 -27.04 -7.45
C GLY A 186 1.67 -28.41 -7.05
N ASP A 187 0.67 -28.46 -6.17
CA ASP A 187 0.05 -29.70 -5.66
C ASP A 187 -1.07 -30.26 -6.57
N GLY A 188 -1.18 -29.80 -7.82
CA GLY A 188 -2.16 -30.34 -8.77
C GLY A 188 -3.63 -30.22 -8.36
N GLY A 189 -3.94 -29.38 -7.36
CA GLY A 189 -5.29 -29.14 -6.87
C GLY A 189 -6.16 -28.46 -7.92
N SER A 190 -7.32 -29.06 -8.23
CA SER A 190 -8.35 -28.52 -9.12
C SER A 190 -9.10 -27.35 -8.46
N GLY A 191 -8.44 -26.21 -8.30
CA GLY A 191 -9.05 -25.00 -7.77
C GLY A 191 -9.61 -24.07 -8.86
N TYR A 192 -10.24 -22.97 -8.44
CA TYR A 192 -10.83 -21.98 -9.33
C TYR A 192 -9.78 -20.97 -9.82
N ALA A 193 -9.65 -20.80 -11.14
CA ALA A 193 -8.84 -19.72 -11.71
C ALA A 193 -9.44 -18.33 -11.36
N VAL A 194 -8.61 -17.29 -11.34
CA VAL A 194 -9.08 -15.90 -11.16
C VAL A 194 -10.10 -15.57 -12.24
N GLY A 195 -11.29 -15.10 -11.82
CA GLY A 195 -12.39 -14.77 -12.72
C GLY A 195 -13.24 -15.96 -13.17
N ALA A 196 -12.94 -17.19 -12.74
CA ALA A 196 -13.81 -18.33 -12.98
C ALA A 196 -15.19 -18.12 -12.33
N THR A 197 -16.25 -18.52 -13.03
CA THR A 197 -17.64 -18.36 -12.56
C THR A 197 -18.37 -19.70 -12.61
N GLY A 198 -19.33 -19.90 -11.70
CA GLY A 198 -20.21 -21.06 -11.69
C GLY A 198 -21.27 -20.94 -10.60
N GLY A 199 -21.93 -22.06 -10.30
CA GLY A 199 -23.03 -22.13 -9.34
C GLY A 199 -24.38 -21.74 -9.94
N GLU A 200 -25.46 -22.13 -9.26
CA GLU A 200 -26.84 -21.87 -9.66
C GLU A 200 -27.66 -21.40 -8.46
N PRO A 201 -28.49 -20.36 -8.58
CA PRO A 201 -29.31 -19.85 -7.48
C PRO A 201 -30.47 -20.80 -7.13
N SER A 202 -30.88 -21.67 -8.04
CA SER A 202 -31.93 -22.66 -7.79
C SER A 202 -31.62 -23.98 -8.49
N VAL A 203 -31.97 -25.09 -7.85
CA VAL A 203 -31.70 -26.44 -8.37
C VAL A 203 -33.00 -27.23 -8.50
N THR A 204 -33.19 -27.87 -9.66
CA THR A 204 -34.23 -28.88 -9.87
C THR A 204 -33.63 -30.27 -9.74
N LEU A 205 -34.20 -31.09 -8.85
CA LEU A 205 -33.78 -32.49 -8.69
C LEU A 205 -34.12 -33.31 -9.94
N LYS A 206 -33.11 -34.04 -10.43
CA LYS A 206 -33.23 -35.03 -11.50
C LYS A 206 -33.50 -36.42 -10.92
N VAL A 207 -34.10 -37.30 -11.71
CA VAL A 207 -34.33 -38.71 -11.31
C VAL A 207 -33.03 -39.40 -10.88
N SER A 208 -31.91 -39.11 -11.54
CA SER A 208 -30.59 -39.64 -11.19
C SER A 208 -30.03 -39.16 -9.85
N GLN A 209 -30.66 -38.16 -9.23
CA GLN A 209 -30.28 -37.61 -7.92
C GLN A 209 -31.19 -38.13 -6.79
N ILE A 210 -32.14 -39.01 -7.10
CA ILE A 210 -33.01 -39.66 -6.11
C ILE A 210 -32.38 -41.02 -5.77
N PRO A 211 -32.10 -41.32 -4.49
CA PRO A 211 -31.59 -42.63 -4.09
C PRO A 211 -32.52 -43.78 -4.48
N GLU A 212 -31.93 -44.97 -4.64
CA GLU A 212 -32.70 -46.20 -4.83
C GLU A 212 -33.66 -46.41 -3.66
N HIS A 213 -34.91 -46.66 -3.98
CA HIS A 213 -35.97 -46.91 -3.01
C HIS A 213 -36.98 -47.91 -3.61
N THR A 214 -37.70 -48.61 -2.73
CA THR A 214 -38.73 -49.58 -3.10
C THR A 214 -40.03 -49.27 -2.37
N HIS A 215 -41.14 -49.71 -2.95
CA HIS A 215 -42.45 -49.67 -2.30
C HIS A 215 -42.90 -51.10 -2.03
N ILE A 216 -43.37 -51.35 -0.81
CA ILE A 216 -44.03 -52.60 -0.44
C ILE A 216 -45.52 -52.31 -0.38
N TYR A 217 -46.30 -53.02 -1.19
CA TYR A 217 -47.75 -53.00 -1.13
C TYR A 217 -48.21 -54.20 -0.29
N ALA A 218 -48.95 -53.93 0.79
CA ALA A 218 -49.66 -54.95 1.55
C ALA A 218 -51.16 -54.68 1.37
N GLY A 219 -51.74 -55.31 0.35
CA GLY A 219 -53.20 -55.39 0.25
C GLY A 219 -53.70 -56.36 1.31
N ASP A 220 -54.68 -55.95 2.09
CA ASP A 220 -55.60 -56.86 2.75
C ASP A 220 -56.49 -57.46 1.66
N ASP A 221 -56.06 -58.57 1.09
CA ASP A 221 -57.03 -59.43 0.45
C ASP A 221 -57.87 -60.00 1.59
N GLU A 222 -58.96 -59.30 1.95
CA GLU A 222 -60.09 -59.95 2.59
C GLU A 222 -60.66 -60.92 1.55
N LEU A 223 -59.96 -62.04 1.33
CA LEU A 223 -60.49 -63.21 0.67
C LEU A 223 -61.54 -63.77 1.62
N THR A 224 -62.70 -63.14 1.70
CA THR A 224 -63.93 -63.78 2.16
C THR A 224 -64.36 -64.78 1.08
N ARG A 225 -63.51 -65.76 0.74
CA ARG A 225 -63.99 -67.03 0.24
C ARG A 225 -64.49 -67.79 1.46
N VAL A 226 -65.75 -67.54 1.80
CA VAL A 226 -66.59 -68.57 2.42
C VAL A 226 -66.68 -69.70 1.40
N ALA A 227 -65.65 -70.54 1.34
CA ALA A 227 -65.88 -71.90 0.91
C ALA A 227 -66.77 -72.49 2.00
N GLU A 228 -67.98 -72.90 1.65
CA GLU A 228 -68.76 -73.84 2.44
C GLU A 228 -67.93 -75.13 2.57
N ALA A 229 -66.96 -75.10 3.48
CA ALA A 229 -66.23 -76.24 3.95
C ALA A 229 -66.57 -76.32 5.44
N GLU A 230 -67.39 -77.31 5.77
CA GLU A 230 -67.64 -77.79 7.11
C GLU A 230 -66.28 -78.11 7.76
N ILE A 231 -65.70 -77.14 8.47
CA ILE A 231 -64.50 -77.35 9.28
C ILE A 231 -64.95 -77.36 10.73
N ALA A 232 -64.97 -78.57 11.28
CA ALA A 232 -65.13 -78.86 12.68
C ALA A 232 -64.14 -78.05 13.53
N GLU A 233 -64.61 -77.62 14.69
CA GLU A 233 -63.93 -76.77 15.67
C GLU A 233 -62.46 -77.17 15.89
N ALA A 234 -61.55 -76.29 15.48
CA ALA A 234 -60.16 -76.32 15.92
C ALA A 234 -59.72 -74.90 16.28
N GLU A 235 -59.28 -74.77 17.52
CA GLU A 235 -58.88 -73.57 18.25
C GLU A 235 -57.82 -72.74 17.49
N VAL A 236 -58.05 -71.42 17.40
CA VAL A 236 -57.21 -70.47 16.67
C VAL A 236 -55.91 -70.23 17.44
N GLY A 237 -54.85 -70.95 17.05
CA GLY A 237 -53.47 -70.65 17.41
C GLY A 237 -52.83 -69.67 16.43
N GLU A 238 -52.00 -68.77 16.95
CA GLU A 238 -51.32 -67.68 16.24
C GLU A 238 -50.63 -68.14 14.94
N ILE A 239 -51.07 -67.61 13.78
CA ILE A 239 -50.55 -67.99 12.46
C ILE A 239 -49.26 -67.19 12.18
N ASN A 240 -48.13 -67.90 12.09
CA ASN A 240 -46.84 -67.30 11.74
C ASN A 240 -46.76 -67.05 10.21
N VAL A 241 -46.71 -65.78 9.79
CA VAL A 241 -46.76 -65.36 8.37
C VAL A 241 -45.60 -65.94 7.52
N ALA A 242 -44.50 -66.36 8.15
CA ALA A 242 -43.39 -66.99 7.44
C ALA A 242 -43.70 -68.38 6.87
N SER A 243 -44.71 -69.10 7.39
CA SER A 243 -45.05 -70.46 6.93
C SER A 243 -46.00 -70.50 5.72
N ILE A 244 -46.57 -69.36 5.32
CA ILE A 244 -47.53 -69.26 4.20
C ILE A 244 -46.79 -69.19 2.84
N ALA A 245 -45.51 -68.82 2.84
CA ALA A 245 -44.69 -68.62 1.63
C ALA A 245 -44.30 -69.91 0.86
N SER A 246 -44.66 -71.10 1.35
CA SER A 246 -44.25 -72.39 0.75
C SER A 246 -45.39 -73.20 0.11
N LEU A 247 -46.62 -72.68 0.11
CA LEU A 247 -47.72 -73.32 -0.61
C LEU A 247 -47.65 -72.99 -2.11
N PRO A 248 -47.93 -73.94 -3.02
CA PRO A 248 -47.95 -73.66 -4.45
C PRO A 248 -49.07 -72.67 -4.77
N HIS A 249 -48.72 -71.40 -4.98
CA HIS A 249 -49.66 -70.41 -5.49
C HIS A 249 -50.03 -70.80 -6.93
N THR A 250 -51.24 -71.32 -7.13
CA THR A 250 -51.81 -71.39 -8.48
C THR A 250 -51.95 -69.96 -8.98
N SER A 251 -51.40 -69.70 -10.17
CA SER A 251 -51.32 -68.37 -10.78
C SER A 251 -52.72 -67.77 -10.92
N TYR A 252 -53.05 -66.86 -10.02
CA TYR A 252 -54.23 -66.00 -10.08
C TYR A 252 -53.88 -64.71 -10.83
N TRP A 253 -54.82 -64.15 -11.59
CA TRP A 253 -54.65 -62.86 -12.25
C TRP A 253 -54.49 -61.77 -11.19
N VAL A 254 -53.25 -61.35 -10.92
CA VAL A 254 -52.98 -60.18 -10.09
C VAL A 254 -53.05 -58.96 -11.00
N ASP A 255 -54.06 -58.10 -10.80
CA ASP A 255 -54.08 -56.78 -11.42
C ASP A 255 -52.79 -56.04 -11.04
N LYS A 256 -52.07 -55.49 -12.03
CA LYS A 256 -50.84 -54.76 -11.76
C LYS A 256 -51.17 -53.47 -11.00
N PHE A 257 -50.92 -53.47 -9.69
CA PHE A 257 -50.95 -52.25 -8.88
C PHE A 257 -49.64 -51.48 -9.07
N ASN A 258 -49.63 -50.55 -10.02
CA ASN A 258 -48.51 -49.64 -10.21
C ASN A 258 -48.68 -48.42 -9.31
N THR A 259 -47.63 -47.99 -8.62
CA THR A 259 -47.57 -46.62 -8.11
C THR A 259 -47.50 -45.65 -9.28
N THR A 260 -48.07 -44.46 -9.11
CA THR A 260 -47.93 -43.38 -10.09
C THR A 260 -46.73 -42.50 -9.72
N PRO A 261 -46.04 -41.88 -10.70
CA PRO A 261 -45.04 -40.88 -10.41
C PRO A 261 -45.64 -39.75 -9.58
N THR A 262 -44.94 -39.37 -8.51
CA THR A 262 -45.29 -38.21 -7.69
C THR A 262 -44.14 -37.23 -7.62
N GLY A 263 -44.46 -35.96 -7.35
CA GLY A 263 -43.52 -34.84 -7.41
C GLY A 263 -43.63 -34.04 -8.70
N GLY A 264 -43.35 -32.74 -8.61
CA GLY A 264 -43.49 -31.77 -9.72
C GLY A 264 -42.16 -31.26 -10.28
N SER A 265 -41.02 -31.81 -9.84
CA SER A 265 -39.66 -31.37 -10.20
C SER A 265 -39.48 -29.84 -10.19
N GLN A 266 -40.11 -29.17 -9.21
CA GLN A 266 -39.97 -27.73 -9.08
C GLN A 266 -38.59 -27.39 -8.51
N PRO A 267 -37.96 -26.30 -8.98
CA PRO A 267 -36.68 -25.86 -8.44
C PRO A 267 -36.84 -25.42 -6.98
N HIS A 268 -35.81 -25.64 -6.18
CA HIS A 268 -35.71 -25.07 -4.83
C HIS A 268 -34.58 -24.03 -4.77
N GLU A 269 -34.74 -23.06 -3.87
CA GLU A 269 -33.71 -22.08 -3.53
C GLU A 269 -32.44 -22.80 -3.06
N ASN A 270 -31.28 -22.40 -3.59
CA ASN A 270 -29.99 -22.99 -3.29
C ASN A 270 -29.07 -22.01 -2.53
N ARG A 271 -29.49 -20.76 -2.33
CA ARG A 271 -28.73 -19.77 -1.55
C ARG A 271 -28.98 -19.93 -0.05
N PRO A 272 -27.94 -19.86 0.78
CA PRO A 272 -28.11 -19.66 2.22
C PRO A 272 -28.73 -18.27 2.49
N PRO A 273 -29.22 -17.99 3.72
CA PRO A 273 -29.60 -16.64 4.13
C PRO A 273 -28.47 -15.65 3.82
N TYR A 274 -28.79 -14.54 3.14
CA TYR A 274 -27.79 -13.57 2.68
C TYR A 274 -28.19 -12.12 2.97
N PHE A 275 -27.18 -11.26 3.05
CA PHE A 275 -27.32 -9.81 3.11
C PHE A 275 -26.62 -9.20 1.90
N ALA A 276 -27.33 -8.40 1.12
CA ALA A 276 -26.81 -7.87 -0.14
C ALA A 276 -25.97 -6.60 0.09
N LEU A 277 -24.71 -6.64 -0.34
CA LEU A 277 -23.80 -5.50 -0.44
C LEU A 277 -23.35 -5.37 -1.90
N ALA A 278 -23.01 -4.16 -2.32
CA ALA A 278 -22.36 -3.96 -3.61
C ALA A 278 -20.87 -4.33 -3.52
N TYR A 279 -20.29 -4.76 -4.62
CA TYR A 279 -18.84 -4.84 -4.77
C TYR A 279 -18.35 -3.64 -5.56
N ILE A 280 -17.37 -2.91 -5.02
CA ILE A 280 -16.72 -1.79 -5.70
C ILE A 280 -15.22 -2.01 -5.78
N MET A 281 -14.59 -1.53 -6.86
CA MET A 281 -13.17 -1.67 -7.15
C MET A 281 -12.47 -0.30 -7.17
N LYS A 282 -11.31 -0.18 -6.52
CA LYS A 282 -10.49 1.04 -6.55
C LYS A 282 -9.94 1.25 -7.96
N THR A 283 -10.13 2.43 -8.56
CA THR A 283 -9.71 2.71 -9.95
C THR A 283 -8.56 3.71 -10.08
N ILE A 284 -8.31 4.54 -9.07
CA ILE A 284 -7.23 5.55 -9.02
C ILE A 284 -6.61 5.65 -7.64
#